data_AF-A0A9K3JG60-F1
#
_entry.id   AF-A0A9K3JG60-F1
#
_cell.length_a   1.000
_cell.length_b   1.000
_cell.length_c   1.000
_cell.angle_alpha   90.00
_cell.angle_beta   90.00
_cell.angle_gamma   90.00
#
_symmetry.space_group_name_H-M   'P 1'
#
loop_
_entity.id
_entity.type
_entity.pdbx_description
1 polymer ?
#
loop_
_entity_poly.entity_id
_entity_poly.type
_entity_poly.pdbx_seq_one_letter_code
_entity_poly.pdbx_strand_id
1 'polypeptide(L)'
;MQTSYDQLLADHHRLISDKDELQRARDRAIESHRETIDEAKGMLIRCDGEMVELYALVSELMLTKQWFLTDGVAWVVKLVHQSPELEKVVADLVNSVNAVGVNEGIKQGFKAAKESVQIVEEVLGYDEGAKDILDTTIKAFDNFHISVLDKVSELVNEPLSVIKQKSELPIVKED
;
A
#
# COMPACT_ATOMS: atom_id res chain seq x y z
N MET A 1 76.13 -41.81 42.65
CA MET A 1 74.69 -42.19 42.76
C MET A 1 73.81 -41.01 43.14
N GLN A 2 74.14 -40.23 44.17
CA GLN A 2 73.31 -39.11 44.65
C GLN A 2 73.03 -38.02 43.59
N THR A 3 74.05 -37.59 42.85
CA THR A 3 73.90 -36.59 41.76
C THR A 3 72.95 -37.04 40.65
N SER A 4 72.88 -38.35 40.36
CA SER A 4 71.96 -38.90 39.36
C SER A 4 70.52 -38.95 39.86
N TYR A 5 70.32 -39.13 41.16
CA TYR A 5 69.00 -39.12 41.78
C TYR A 5 68.45 -37.69 41.87
N ASP A 6 69.29 -36.72 42.24
CA ASP A 6 68.91 -35.31 42.30
C ASP A 6 68.55 -34.75 40.92
N GLN A 7 69.28 -35.17 39.87
CA GLN A 7 68.97 -34.83 38.48
C GLN A 7 67.61 -35.38 38.05
N LEU A 8 67.33 -36.65 38.36
CA LEU A 8 66.05 -37.29 38.04
C LEU A 8 64.88 -36.63 38.77
N LEU A 9 65.09 -36.21 40.01
CA LEU A 9 64.08 -35.49 40.80
C LEU A 9 63.80 -34.10 40.22
N ALA A 10 64.84 -33.38 39.76
CA ALA A 10 64.69 -32.10 39.09
C ALA A 10 63.92 -32.23 37.76
N ASP A 11 64.26 -33.23 36.95
CA ASP A 11 63.57 -33.52 35.69
C ASP A 11 62.11 -33.91 35.93
N HIS A 12 61.83 -34.69 36.97
CA HIS A 12 60.47 -35.05 37.36
C HIS A 12 59.63 -33.83 37.77
N HIS A 13 60.18 -32.92 38.57
CA HIS A 13 59.48 -31.67 38.93
C HIS A 13 59.24 -30.78 37.71
N ARG A 14 60.20 -30.72 36.78
CA ARG A 14 60.05 -29.97 35.53
C ARG A 14 58.92 -30.54 34.67
N LEU A 15 58.88 -31.86 34.49
CA LEU A 15 57.82 -32.53 33.73
C LEU A 15 56.43 -32.31 34.33
N ILE A 16 56.32 -32.28 35.66
CA ILE A 16 55.06 -31.93 36.34
C ILE A 16 54.66 -30.48 36.02
N SER A 17 55.59 -29.54 36.12
CA SER A 17 55.33 -28.13 35.79
C SER A 17 54.89 -27.94 34.34
N ASP A 18 55.61 -28.55 33.40
CA ASP A 18 55.31 -28.49 31.97
C ASP A 18 53.93 -29.11 31.67
N LYS A 19 53.59 -30.23 32.32
CA LYS A 19 52.28 -30.86 32.22
C LYS A 19 51.17 -29.94 32.73
N ASP A 20 51.36 -29.31 33.88
CA ASP A 20 50.39 -28.39 34.45
C ASP A 20 50.20 -27.15 33.57
N GLU A 21 51.27 -26.63 32.98
CA GLU A 21 51.20 -25.52 32.03
C GLU A 21 50.45 -25.89 30.75
N LEU A 22 50.74 -27.06 30.17
CA LEU A 22 50.03 -27.59 29.02
C LEU A 22 48.54 -27.80 29.33
N GLN A 23 48.23 -28.30 30.52
CA GLN A 23 46.84 -28.49 30.95
C GLN A 23 46.10 -27.15 31.06
N ARG A 24 46.71 -26.13 31.69
CA ARG A 24 46.12 -24.78 31.77
C ARG A 24 45.97 -24.14 30.39
N ALA A 25 46.95 -24.30 29.50
CA ALA A 25 46.88 -23.77 28.14
C ALA A 25 45.75 -24.42 27.34
N ARG A 26 45.61 -25.74 27.43
CA ARG A 26 44.51 -26.49 26.82
C ARG A 26 43.16 -26.03 27.37
N ASP A 27 43.02 -25.91 28.70
CA ASP A 27 41.75 -25.53 29.31
C ASP A 27 41.32 -24.11 28.90
N ARG A 28 42.28 -23.16 28.79
CA ARG A 28 42.02 -21.82 28.21
C ARG A 28 41.58 -21.87 26.75
N ALA A 29 42.23 -22.71 25.94
CA ALA A 29 41.86 -22.86 24.53
C ALA A 29 40.46 -23.47 24.37
N ILE A 30 40.11 -24.46 25.21
CA ILE A 30 38.76 -25.06 25.24
C ILE A 30 37.72 -23.99 25.59
N GLU A 31 37.95 -23.20 26.63
CA GLU A 31 36.99 -22.17 27.03
C GLU A 31 36.83 -21.09 25.97
N SER A 32 37.92 -20.61 25.36
CA SER A 32 37.87 -19.64 24.26
C SER A 32 37.11 -20.18 23.04
N HIS A 33 37.33 -21.45 22.67
CA HIS A 33 36.56 -22.09 21.59
C HIS A 33 35.09 -22.24 21.94
N ARG A 34 34.77 -22.56 23.21
CA ARG A 34 33.40 -22.65 23.68
C ARG A 34 32.69 -21.29 23.59
N GLU A 35 33.32 -20.21 24.04
CA GLU A 35 32.78 -18.85 23.92
C GLU A 35 32.49 -18.49 22.46
N THR A 36 33.44 -18.78 21.55
CA THR A 36 33.27 -18.54 20.11
C THR A 36 32.10 -19.35 19.52
N ILE A 37 31.96 -20.61 19.92
CA ILE A 37 30.86 -21.48 19.47
C ILE A 37 29.52 -20.96 19.99
N ASP A 38 29.46 -20.52 21.25
CA ASP A 38 28.23 -20.01 21.85
C ASP A 38 27.81 -18.67 21.23
N GLU A 39 28.76 -17.80 20.90
CA GLU A 39 28.49 -16.57 20.12
C GLU A 39 27.95 -16.90 18.72
N ALA A 40 28.62 -17.80 17.99
CA ALA A 40 28.18 -18.21 16.66
C ALA A 40 26.77 -18.84 16.66
N LYS A 41 26.44 -19.64 17.68
CA LYS A 41 25.09 -20.17 17.88
C LYS A 41 24.08 -19.05 18.13
N GLY A 42 24.41 -18.07 18.98
CA GLY A 42 23.55 -16.91 19.23
C GLY A 42 23.25 -16.13 17.96
N MET A 43 24.28 -15.89 17.13
CA MET A 43 24.13 -15.23 15.83
C MET A 43 23.24 -16.04 14.88
N LEU A 44 23.41 -17.37 14.83
CA LEU A 44 22.61 -18.24 13.97
C LEU A 44 21.12 -18.22 14.37
N ILE A 45 20.82 -18.32 15.67
CA ILE A 45 19.44 -18.28 16.19
C ILE A 45 18.77 -16.95 15.84
N ARG A 46 19.49 -15.83 15.99
CA ARG A 46 18.97 -14.51 15.62
C ARG A 46 18.68 -14.43 14.12
N CYS A 47 19.62 -14.88 13.29
CA CYS A 47 19.47 -14.86 11.84
C CYS A 47 18.30 -15.73 11.38
N ASP A 48 18.08 -16.89 12.01
CA ASP A 48 16.95 -17.76 11.71
C ASP A 48 15.61 -17.09 12.08
N GLY A 49 15.55 -16.42 13.23
CA GLY A 49 14.39 -15.61 13.62
C GLY A 49 14.09 -14.47 12.65
N GLU A 50 15.10 -13.67 12.29
CA GLU A 50 14.97 -12.58 11.31
C GLU A 50 14.52 -13.12 9.94
N MET A 51 15.05 -14.27 9.51
CA MET A 51 14.66 -14.91 8.25
C MET A 51 13.19 -15.33 8.25
N VAL A 52 12.68 -15.89 9.36
CA VAL A 52 11.26 -16.27 9.48
C VAL A 52 10.35 -15.05 9.39
N GLU A 53 10.69 -13.96 10.08
CA GLU A 53 9.92 -12.71 10.03
C GLU A 53 9.90 -12.10 8.63
N LEU A 54 11.08 -12.01 7.97
CA LEU A 54 11.18 -11.50 6.61
C LEU A 54 10.40 -12.37 5.61
N TYR A 55 10.46 -13.69 5.76
CA TYR A 55 9.72 -14.60 4.89
C TYR A 55 8.20 -14.42 5.04
N ALA A 56 7.71 -14.20 6.26
CA ALA A 56 6.30 -13.90 6.52
C ALA A 56 5.90 -12.57 5.86
N LEU A 57 6.70 -11.52 6.00
CA LEU A 57 6.45 -10.21 5.37
C LEU A 57 6.42 -10.29 3.84
N VAL A 58 7.37 -10.99 3.24
CA VAL A 58 7.42 -11.19 1.77
C VAL A 58 6.21 -12.00 1.30
N SER A 59 5.83 -13.05 2.04
CA SER A 59 4.66 -13.86 1.71
C SER A 59 3.36 -13.04 1.75
N GLU A 60 3.17 -12.22 2.78
CA GLU A 60 2.02 -11.31 2.89
C GLU A 60 1.99 -10.29 1.75
N LEU A 61 3.15 -9.70 1.40
CA LEU A 61 3.26 -8.76 0.29
C LEU A 61 2.92 -9.42 -1.06
N MET A 62 3.38 -10.65 -1.28
CA MET A 62 3.05 -11.41 -2.50
C MET A 62 1.56 -11.71 -2.60
N LEU A 63 0.93 -12.13 -1.50
CA LEU A 63 -0.51 -12.36 -1.44
C LEU A 63 -1.29 -11.06 -1.68
N THR A 64 -0.84 -9.96 -1.09
CA THR A 64 -1.45 -8.63 -1.24
C THR A 64 -1.39 -8.16 -2.69
N LYS A 65 -0.21 -8.27 -3.31
CA LYS A 65 -0.03 -7.96 -4.73
C LYS A 65 -0.93 -8.81 -5.62
N GLN A 66 -0.99 -10.12 -5.37
CA GLN A 66 -1.82 -11.03 -6.15
C GLN A 66 -3.29 -10.63 -6.06
N TRP A 67 -3.79 -10.40 -4.84
CA TRP A 67 -5.17 -9.97 -4.63
C TRP A 67 -5.48 -8.62 -5.27
N PHE A 68 -4.55 -7.65 -5.19
CA PHE A 68 -4.74 -6.35 -5.83
C PHE A 68 -4.92 -6.49 -7.35
N LEU A 69 -4.12 -7.34 -7.98
CA LEU A 69 -4.15 -7.59 -9.42
C LEU A 69 -5.39 -8.40 -9.87
N THR A 70 -5.99 -9.22 -9.00
CA THR A 70 -7.18 -10.02 -9.34
C THR A 70 -8.48 -9.32 -8.98
N ASP A 71 -8.61 -8.88 -7.72
CA ASP A 71 -9.88 -8.45 -7.13
C ASP A 71 -9.85 -6.98 -6.70
N GLY A 72 -8.69 -6.48 -6.27
CA GLY A 72 -8.55 -5.13 -5.71
C GLY A 72 -8.92 -4.02 -6.70
N VAL A 73 -8.44 -4.10 -7.94
CA VAL A 73 -8.82 -3.12 -8.99
C VAL A 73 -10.32 -3.13 -9.25
N ALA A 74 -10.94 -4.31 -9.37
CA ALA A 74 -12.38 -4.44 -9.60
C ALA A 74 -13.18 -3.84 -8.44
N TRP A 75 -12.71 -4.05 -7.20
CA TRP A 75 -13.29 -3.45 -6.01
C TRP A 75 -13.20 -1.92 -6.02
N VAL A 76 -12.04 -1.33 -6.33
CA VAL A 76 -11.88 0.13 -6.44
C VAL A 76 -12.77 0.71 -7.54
N VAL A 77 -12.83 0.07 -8.71
CA VAL A 77 -13.72 0.50 -9.80
C VAL A 77 -15.18 0.47 -9.36
N LYS A 78 -15.59 -0.57 -8.64
CA LYS A 78 -16.95 -0.67 -8.09
C LYS A 78 -17.25 0.47 -7.10
N LEU A 79 -16.30 0.79 -6.21
CA LEU A 79 -16.43 1.91 -5.28
C LEU A 79 -16.63 3.24 -6.01
N VAL A 80 -15.80 3.51 -7.02
CA VAL A 80 -15.90 4.72 -7.85
C VAL A 80 -17.24 4.76 -8.58
N HIS A 81 -17.70 3.65 -9.15
CA HIS A 81 -18.96 3.61 -9.89
C HIS A 81 -20.19 3.81 -8.98
N GLN A 82 -20.10 3.40 -7.71
CA GLN A 82 -21.16 3.54 -6.71
C GLN A 82 -21.07 4.85 -5.92
N SER A 83 -20.12 5.74 -6.25
CA SER A 83 -19.96 7.04 -5.62
C SER A 83 -21.14 7.95 -5.98
N PRO A 84 -21.89 8.46 -4.99
CA PRO A 84 -22.93 9.47 -5.23
C PRO A 84 -22.37 10.74 -5.87
N GLU A 85 -21.11 11.05 -5.59
CA GLU A 85 -20.42 12.20 -6.16
C GLU A 85 -20.27 12.03 -7.68
N LEU A 86 -19.92 10.83 -8.16
CA LEU A 86 -19.79 10.56 -9.60
C LEU A 86 -21.15 10.60 -10.28
N GLU A 87 -22.18 9.99 -9.65
CA GLU A 87 -23.55 10.02 -10.15
C GLU A 87 -24.05 11.46 -10.32
N LYS A 88 -23.82 12.31 -9.31
CA LYS A 88 -24.21 13.72 -9.34
C LYS A 88 -23.55 14.49 -10.48
N VAL A 89 -22.22 14.38 -10.61
CA VAL A 89 -21.50 15.14 -11.65
C VAL A 89 -21.91 14.68 -13.05
N VAL A 90 -22.11 13.38 -13.25
CA VAL A 90 -22.63 12.85 -14.52
C VAL A 90 -24.03 13.38 -14.81
N ALA A 91 -24.92 13.41 -13.81
CA ALA A 91 -26.27 13.95 -13.97
C ALA A 91 -26.25 15.45 -14.31
N ASP A 92 -25.44 16.24 -13.61
CA ASP A 92 -25.29 17.68 -13.87
C ASP A 92 -24.78 17.93 -15.29
N LEU A 93 -23.82 17.11 -15.76
CA LEU A 93 -23.27 17.22 -17.11
C LEU A 93 -24.32 16.90 -18.18
N VAL A 94 -25.06 15.79 -18.01
CA VAL A 94 -26.13 15.38 -18.94
C VAL A 94 -27.22 16.45 -19.02
N ASN A 95 -27.63 17.00 -17.88
CA ASN A 95 -28.64 18.06 -17.84
C ASN A 95 -28.15 19.34 -18.53
N SER A 96 -26.90 19.73 -18.30
CA SER A 96 -26.30 20.92 -18.92
C SER A 96 -26.19 20.78 -20.44
N VAL A 97 -25.75 19.61 -20.93
CA VAL A 97 -25.67 19.31 -22.37
C VAL A 97 -27.06 19.33 -23.02
N ASN A 98 -28.06 18.73 -22.36
CA ASN A 98 -29.43 18.74 -22.85
C ASN A 98 -29.99 20.17 -22.94
N ALA A 99 -29.75 21.01 -21.93
CA ALA A 99 -30.19 22.41 -21.94
C ALA A 99 -29.57 23.20 -23.12
N VAL A 100 -28.26 23.04 -23.35
CA VAL A 100 -27.58 23.66 -24.52
C VAL A 100 -28.15 23.14 -25.83
N GLY A 101 -28.41 21.85 -25.94
CA GLY A 101 -29.02 21.24 -27.13
C GLY A 101 -30.42 21.77 -27.43
N VAL A 102 -31.27 21.89 -26.40
CA VAL A 102 -32.61 22.48 -26.52
C VAL A 102 -32.52 23.94 -26.98
N ASN A 103 -31.62 24.73 -26.37
CA ASN A 103 -31.43 26.12 -26.75
C ASN A 103 -30.95 26.31 -28.18
N GLU A 104 -30.00 25.50 -28.65
CA GLU A 104 -29.54 25.58 -30.02
C GLU A 104 -30.66 25.16 -30.99
N GLY A 105 -31.47 24.14 -30.64
CA GLY A 105 -32.66 23.77 -31.39
C GLY A 105 -33.69 24.91 -31.50
N ILE A 106 -34.00 25.58 -30.38
CA ILE A 106 -34.89 26.74 -30.34
C ILE A 106 -34.33 27.88 -31.21
N LYS A 107 -33.04 28.18 -31.10
CA LYS A 107 -32.37 29.23 -31.87
C LYS A 107 -32.41 28.97 -33.38
N GLN A 108 -32.15 27.74 -33.82
CA GLN A 108 -32.23 27.38 -35.24
C GLN A 108 -33.68 27.40 -35.74
N GLY A 109 -34.64 26.92 -34.95
CA GLY A 109 -36.07 27.00 -35.25
C GLY A 109 -36.54 28.44 -35.41
N PHE A 110 -36.11 29.33 -34.50
CA PHE A 110 -36.41 30.76 -34.60
C PHE A 110 -35.77 31.39 -35.85
N LYS A 111 -34.52 31.05 -36.16
CA LYS A 111 -33.84 31.53 -37.38
C LYS A 111 -34.59 31.13 -38.65
N ALA A 112 -35.09 29.90 -38.74
CA ALA A 112 -35.89 29.42 -39.86
C ALA A 112 -37.29 30.09 -39.91
N ALA A 113 -37.93 30.30 -38.76
CA ALA A 113 -39.24 30.95 -38.66
C ALA A 113 -39.19 32.47 -38.93
N LYS A 114 -38.04 33.11 -38.69
CA LYS A 114 -37.82 34.55 -38.97
C LYS A 114 -37.96 34.90 -40.46
N GLU A 115 -37.82 33.92 -41.34
CA GLU A 115 -38.08 34.05 -42.78
C GLU A 115 -39.59 34.04 -43.11
N SER A 116 -40.47 33.73 -42.15
CA SER A 116 -41.88 33.37 -42.42
C SER A 116 -42.97 34.04 -41.59
N VAL A 117 -42.74 34.78 -40.47
CA VAL A 117 -43.62 35.86 -39.88
C VAL A 117 -43.18 36.28 -38.45
N GLN A 118 -43.49 37.54 -38.10
CA GLN A 118 -43.54 38.29 -36.82
C GLN A 118 -42.53 38.04 -35.67
N ILE A 119 -42.03 39.17 -35.16
CA ILE A 119 -41.13 39.30 -34.01
C ILE A 119 -41.85 38.82 -32.75
N VAL A 120 -41.30 37.79 -32.10
CA VAL A 120 -41.69 37.34 -30.76
C VAL A 120 -40.71 37.93 -29.75
N GLU A 121 -41.21 38.58 -28.70
CA GLU A 121 -40.40 39.27 -27.67
C GLU A 121 -39.74 38.31 -26.66
N GLU A 122 -40.29 37.12 -26.45
CA GLU A 122 -39.78 36.15 -25.47
C GLU A 122 -39.98 34.71 -25.98
N VAL A 123 -38.91 33.92 -26.03
CA VAL A 123 -38.96 32.53 -26.50
C VAL A 123 -39.02 31.59 -25.30
N LEU A 124 -40.22 31.05 -25.06
CA LEU A 124 -40.46 30.10 -23.96
C LEU A 124 -39.46 28.93 -24.01
N GLY A 125 -38.81 28.68 -22.87
CA GLY A 125 -37.86 27.58 -22.71
C GLY A 125 -36.43 27.86 -23.20
N TYR A 126 -36.15 29.06 -23.71
CA TYR A 126 -34.79 29.48 -24.01
C TYR A 126 -34.07 29.95 -22.73
N ASP A 127 -32.90 29.38 -22.46
CA ASP A 127 -32.06 29.73 -21.31
C ASP A 127 -30.72 30.34 -21.75
N GLU A 128 -30.56 31.65 -21.67
CA GLU A 128 -29.32 32.33 -22.06
C GLU A 128 -28.07 31.84 -21.29
N GLY A 129 -28.26 31.28 -20.08
CA GLY A 129 -27.17 30.82 -19.21
C GLY A 129 -26.73 29.38 -19.43
N ALA A 130 -27.43 28.58 -20.25
CA ALA A 130 -27.15 27.14 -20.36
C ALA A 130 -25.71 26.81 -20.78
N LYS A 131 -25.08 27.66 -21.61
CA LYS A 131 -23.69 27.47 -22.04
C LYS A 131 -22.70 27.74 -20.89
N ASP A 132 -22.95 28.77 -20.10
CA ASP A 132 -22.12 29.10 -18.94
C ASP A 132 -22.27 28.02 -17.84
N ILE A 133 -23.47 27.44 -17.71
CA ILE A 133 -23.73 26.29 -16.84
C ILE A 133 -22.95 25.06 -17.33
N LEU A 134 -22.98 24.75 -18.63
CA LEU A 134 -22.20 23.66 -19.20
C LEU A 134 -20.70 23.84 -18.96
N ASP A 135 -20.16 25.03 -19.22
CA ASP A 135 -18.73 25.33 -18.99
C ASP A 135 -18.35 25.22 -17.50
N THR A 136 -19.26 25.59 -16.59
CA THR A 136 -19.08 25.43 -15.15
C THR A 136 -19.09 23.96 -14.75
N THR A 137 -20.02 23.17 -15.28
CA THR A 137 -20.13 21.73 -15.01
C THR A 137 -18.93 20.94 -15.53
N ILE A 138 -18.40 21.31 -16.72
CA ILE A 138 -17.16 20.72 -17.25
C ILE A 138 -15.98 21.02 -16.31
N LYS A 139 -15.83 22.27 -15.85
CA LYS A 139 -14.78 22.63 -14.88
C LYS A 139 -14.93 21.93 -13.53
N ALA A 140 -16.17 21.64 -13.11
CA ALA A 140 -16.42 20.86 -11.90
C ALA A 140 -16.01 19.39 -12.07
N PHE A 141 -16.19 18.83 -13.27
CA PHE A 141 -15.69 17.49 -13.61
C PHE A 141 -14.16 17.42 -13.59
N ASP A 142 -13.46 18.45 -14.10
CA ASP A 142 -11.99 18.49 -14.09
C ASP A 142 -11.39 18.52 -12.67
N ASN A 143 -12.10 19.11 -11.71
CA ASN A 143 -11.67 19.21 -10.31
C ASN A 143 -12.41 18.20 -9.40
N PHE A 144 -12.98 17.16 -10.00
CA PHE A 144 -13.81 16.21 -9.30
C PHE A 144 -12.98 15.33 -8.35
N HIS A 145 -13.37 15.33 -7.07
CA HIS A 145 -12.75 14.50 -6.04
C HIS A 145 -13.68 13.35 -5.65
N ILE A 146 -13.14 12.13 -5.60
CA ILE A 146 -13.89 10.93 -5.20
C ILE A 146 -13.47 10.57 -3.78
N SER A 147 -14.31 10.92 -2.80
CA SER A 147 -14.02 10.70 -1.37
C SER A 147 -13.73 9.23 -1.01
N VAL A 148 -14.32 8.29 -1.76
CA VAL A 148 -14.11 6.87 -1.51
C VAL A 148 -12.69 6.41 -1.88
N LEU A 149 -11.96 7.15 -2.71
CA LEU A 149 -10.54 6.87 -2.97
C LEU A 149 -9.66 7.22 -1.76
N ASP A 150 -10.03 8.21 -0.96
CA ASP A 150 -9.31 8.52 0.27
C ASP A 150 -9.40 7.36 1.26
N LYS A 151 -10.60 6.77 1.40
CA LYS A 151 -10.83 5.57 2.24
C LYS A 151 -10.01 4.36 1.76
N VAL A 152 -9.79 4.22 0.46
CA VAL A 152 -8.90 3.18 -0.09
C VAL A 152 -7.43 3.50 0.21
N SER A 153 -7.04 4.77 0.16
CA SER A 153 -5.67 5.21 0.44
C SER A 153 -5.24 4.95 1.89
N GLU A 154 -6.17 5.03 2.84
CA GLU A 154 -5.94 4.71 4.25
C GLU A 154 -5.56 3.24 4.46
N LEU A 155 -5.93 2.34 3.53
CA LEU A 155 -5.69 0.91 3.65
C LEU A 155 -4.34 0.45 3.09
N VAL A 156 -3.52 1.35 2.54
CA VAL A 156 -2.24 1.01 1.88
C VAL A 156 -1.27 0.29 2.81
N ASN A 157 -1.31 0.60 4.11
CA ASN A 157 -0.43 0.00 5.12
C ASN A 157 -1.10 -1.11 5.93
N GLU A 158 -2.35 -1.47 5.61
CA GLU A 158 -3.11 -2.47 6.34
C GLU A 158 -2.79 -3.89 5.83
N PRO A 159 -2.85 -4.91 6.70
CA PRO A 159 -2.71 -6.31 6.29
C PRO A 159 -3.80 -6.72 5.28
N LEU A 160 -3.50 -7.71 4.44
CA LEU A 160 -4.44 -8.16 3.39
C LEU A 160 -5.77 -8.62 3.97
N SER A 161 -5.75 -9.24 5.15
CA SER A 161 -6.96 -9.69 5.84
C SER A 161 -7.92 -8.54 6.14
N VAL A 162 -7.39 -7.39 6.55
CA VAL A 162 -8.16 -6.16 6.83
C VAL A 162 -8.70 -5.59 5.54
N ILE A 163 -7.87 -5.49 4.49
CA ILE A 163 -8.26 -4.99 3.17
C ILE A 163 -9.42 -5.84 2.60
N LYS A 164 -9.31 -7.16 2.65
CA LYS A 164 -10.35 -8.08 2.18
C LYS A 164 -11.66 -7.92 2.94
N GLN A 165 -11.59 -7.83 4.27
CA GLN A 165 -12.79 -7.62 5.08
C GLN A 165 -13.52 -6.33 4.69
N LYS A 166 -12.78 -5.25 4.42
CA LYS A 166 -13.36 -3.99 3.94
C LYS A 166 -13.94 -4.11 2.53
N SER A 167 -13.37 -4.96 1.69
CA SER A 167 -13.85 -5.17 0.32
C SER A 167 -15.17 -5.93 0.23
N GLU A 168 -15.49 -6.74 1.24
CA GLU A 168 -16.71 -7.56 1.31
C GLU A 168 -17.90 -6.82 1.96
N LEU A 169 -17.64 -5.73 2.68
CA LEU A 169 -18.70 -4.96 3.34
C LEU A 169 -19.53 -4.16 2.31
N PRO A 170 -20.86 -4.08 2.47
CA PRO A 170 -21.69 -3.24 1.63
C PRO A 170 -21.26 -1.78 1.75
N ILE A 171 -21.11 -1.14 0.59
CA ILE A 171 -20.50 0.18 0.38
C ILE A 171 -21.38 1.31 0.97
N VAL A 172 -22.65 1.01 1.27
CA VAL A 172 -23.62 1.94 1.84
C VAL A 172 -23.77 1.66 3.34
N LYS A 173 -22.98 2.35 4.15
CA LYS A 173 -23.48 2.85 5.42
C LYS A 173 -23.41 4.37 5.33
N GLU A 174 -24.60 4.95 5.12
CA GLU A 174 -24.88 6.33 5.46
C GLU A 174 -24.48 6.54 6.93
N ASP A 175 -23.71 7.59 7.20
CA ASP A 175 -23.65 8.20 8.53
C ASP A 175 -24.98 8.93 8.81
#